data_AF-A0A379PLK5-F1
#
_entry.id   AF-A0A379PLK5-F1
#
_cell.length_a   1.000
_cell.length_b   1.000
_cell.length_c   1.000
_cell.angle_alpha   90.00
_cell.angle_beta   90.00
_cell.angle_gamma   90.00
#
_symmetry.space_group_name_H-M   'P 1'
#
loop_
_entity.id
_entity.type
_entity.pdbx_description
1 polymer ?
#
loop_
_entity_poly.entity_id
_entity_poly.type
_entity_poly.pdbx_seq_one_letter_code
_entity_poly.pdbx_strand_id
1 'polypeptide(L)'
;MSHAVARALTLAATHFVDGHLLKFDADEVYPRLKTLSQEGNCLLASEVRDFTISPDYQHLTVTELVERIEVTANQMVVFGELMLEAAHAGLVEAACDDELDSDASTWHLPSLAEAHI
;
A
#
# COMPACT_ATOMS: atom_id res chain seq x y z
N MET A 1 -8.26 -9.44 -3.97
CA MET A 1 -7.34 -8.34 -3.64
C MET A 1 -6.24 -8.35 -4.69
N SER A 2 -6.00 -7.24 -5.40
CA SER A 2 -4.90 -7.19 -6.38
C SER A 2 -3.55 -7.25 -5.67
N HIS A 3 -2.50 -7.65 -6.38
CA HIS A 3 -1.16 -7.73 -5.81
C HIS A 3 -0.63 -6.36 -5.36
N ALA A 4 -0.96 -5.30 -6.12
CA ALA A 4 -0.66 -3.92 -5.76
C ALA A 4 -1.31 -3.50 -4.42
N VAL A 5 -2.58 -3.85 -4.20
CA VAL A 5 -3.27 -3.58 -2.92
C VAL A 5 -2.62 -4.34 -1.77
N ALA A 6 -2.26 -5.61 -1.97
CA ALA A 6 -1.57 -6.39 -0.94
C ALA A 6 -0.22 -5.75 -0.55
N ARG A 7 0.57 -5.34 -1.54
CA ARG A 7 1.85 -4.65 -1.29
C ARG A 7 1.68 -3.28 -0.64
N ALA A 8 0.67 -2.51 -1.06
CA ALA A 8 0.35 -1.24 -0.44
C ALA A 8 -0.07 -1.42 1.02
N LEU A 9 -0.82 -2.48 1.35
CA LEU A 9 -1.18 -2.81 2.74
C LEU A 9 0.02 -3.21 3.58
N THR A 10 0.92 -4.04 3.06
CA THR A 10 2.19 -4.37 3.73
C THR A 10 2.99 -3.10 4.03
N LEU A 11 3.23 -2.26 3.01
CA LEU A 11 4.00 -1.03 3.15
C LEU A 11 3.35 -0.06 4.13
N ALA A 12 2.03 0.18 3.98
CA ALA A 12 1.27 1.02 4.89
C ALA A 12 1.37 0.49 6.32
N ALA A 13 1.14 -0.80 6.56
CA ALA A 13 1.23 -1.39 7.90
C ALA A 13 2.62 -1.20 8.53
N THR A 14 3.70 -1.38 7.76
CA THR A 14 5.06 -1.18 8.26
C THR A 14 5.35 0.27 8.71
N HIS A 15 4.63 1.26 8.18
CA HIS A 15 4.75 2.65 8.62
C HIS A 15 4.19 2.87 10.04
N PHE A 16 3.18 2.10 10.44
CA PHE A 16 2.52 2.24 11.74
C PHE A 16 3.19 1.45 12.87
N VAL A 17 4.12 0.55 12.54
CA VAL A 17 4.95 -0.18 13.52
C VAL A 17 6.33 0.47 13.64
N ASP A 18 6.94 0.35 14.82
CA ASP A 18 8.32 0.79 15.03
C ASP A 18 9.29 -0.15 14.29
N GLY A 19 9.73 0.31 13.11
CA GLY A 19 10.59 -0.44 12.18
C GLY A 19 11.96 -0.83 12.75
N HIS A 20 12.40 -0.23 13.86
CA HIS A 20 13.64 -0.62 14.53
C HIS A 20 13.55 -1.97 15.26
N LEU A 21 12.35 -2.55 15.38
CA LEU A 21 12.10 -3.79 16.12
C LEU A 21 11.56 -4.95 15.24
N LEU A 22 11.58 -4.83 13.91
CA LEU A 22 11.04 -5.86 13.01
C LEU A 22 11.84 -7.17 13.07
N LYS A 23 11.46 -8.03 14.03
CA LYS A 23 11.75 -9.48 14.04
C LYS A 23 10.70 -10.29 13.28
N PHE A 24 9.72 -9.63 12.67
CA PHE A 24 8.54 -10.23 12.08
C PHE A 24 8.51 -10.01 10.57
N ASP A 25 7.89 -10.93 9.84
CA ASP A 25 7.64 -10.79 8.42
C ASP A 25 6.66 -9.62 8.19
N ALA A 26 7.06 -8.64 7.38
CA ALA A 26 6.26 -7.45 7.10
C ALA A 26 4.90 -7.81 6.51
N ASP A 27 4.84 -8.91 5.74
CA ASP A 27 3.61 -9.41 5.12
C ASP A 27 2.61 -9.97 6.15
N GLU A 28 3.03 -10.21 7.41
CA GLU A 28 2.14 -10.69 8.49
C GLU A 28 1.54 -9.59 9.37
N VAL A 29 2.06 -8.35 9.32
CA VAL A 29 1.64 -7.28 10.23
C VAL A 29 0.17 -6.89 10.01
N TYR A 30 -0.20 -6.58 8.76
CA TYR A 30 -1.58 -6.20 8.42
C TYR A 30 -2.59 -7.33 8.70
N PRO A 31 -2.39 -8.58 8.24
CA PRO A 31 -3.34 -9.66 8.51
C PRO A 31 -3.62 -9.86 10.00
N ARG A 32 -2.58 -9.81 10.86
CA ARG A 32 -2.74 -9.96 12.31
C ARG A 32 -3.52 -8.80 12.93
N LEU A 33 -3.19 -7.56 12.56
CA LEU A 33 -3.96 -6.38 12.98
C LEU A 33 -5.43 -6.48 12.54
N LYS A 34 -5.67 -6.96 11.32
CA LYS A 34 -7.03 -7.15 10.78
C LYS A 34 -7.81 -8.18 11.60
N THR A 35 -7.20 -9.31 11.93
CA THR A 35 -7.82 -10.32 12.80
C THR A 35 -8.16 -9.74 14.18
N LEU A 36 -7.20 -9.05 14.82
CA LEU A 36 -7.43 -8.41 16.13
C LEU A 36 -8.56 -7.36 16.09
N SER A 37 -8.67 -6.59 15.00
CA SER A 37 -9.77 -5.63 14.82
C SER A 37 -11.15 -6.32 14.72
N GLN A 38 -11.19 -7.51 14.11
CA GLN A 38 -12.43 -8.28 13.89
C GLN A 38 -12.89 -9.03 15.14
N GLU A 39 -11.99 -9.32 16.08
CA GLU A 39 -12.31 -9.90 17.39
C GLU A 39 -13.09 -8.92 18.30
N GLY A 40 -13.22 -7.65 17.91
CA GLY A 40 -14.22 -6.73 18.46
C GLY A 40 -13.91 -6.15 19.85
N ASN A 41 -12.67 -6.29 20.34
CA ASN A 41 -12.33 -6.00 21.74
C ASN A 41 -12.01 -4.54 22.06
N CYS A 42 -12.22 -3.57 21.16
CA CYS A 42 -11.79 -2.16 21.34
C CYS A 42 -10.35 -2.04 21.88
N LEU A 43 -9.49 -2.99 21.51
CA LEU A 43 -8.13 -3.11 22.02
C LEU A 43 -7.33 -1.87 21.61
N LEU A 44 -6.59 -1.28 22.54
CA LEU A 44 -5.68 -0.20 22.20
C LEU A 44 -4.48 -0.73 21.43
N ALA A 45 -3.98 0.04 20.48
CA ALA A 45 -2.82 -0.32 19.69
C ALA A 45 -1.56 -0.55 20.56
N SER A 46 -1.45 0.18 21.68
CA SER A 46 -0.40 -0.02 22.70
C SER A 46 -0.47 -1.36 23.44
N GLU A 47 -1.63 -2.02 23.44
CA GLU A 47 -1.86 -3.28 24.14
C GLU A 47 -1.59 -4.50 23.26
N VAL A 48 -1.32 -4.28 21.97
CA VAL A 48 -0.93 -5.35 21.05
C VAL A 48 0.46 -5.86 21.42
N ARG A 49 0.55 -7.17 21.68
CA ARG A 49 1.80 -7.81 22.12
C ARG A 49 2.64 -8.36 20.98
N ASP A 50 2.03 -8.55 19.81
CA ASP A 50 2.65 -9.22 18.67
C ASP A 50 3.66 -8.34 17.94
N PHE A 51 3.51 -7.01 18.02
CA PHE A 51 4.38 -6.04 17.38
C PHE A 51 4.34 -4.71 18.14
N THR A 52 5.43 -3.95 18.06
CA THR A 52 5.53 -2.64 18.69
C THR A 52 4.95 -1.58 17.76
N ILE A 53 3.80 -1.02 18.14
CA ILE A 53 3.19 0.11 17.43
C ILE A 53 4.01 1.38 17.69
N SER A 54 4.22 2.17 16.64
CA SER A 54 4.92 3.45 16.74
C SER A 54 4.23 4.35 17.78
N PRO A 55 4.98 5.07 18.64
CA PRO A 55 4.44 5.89 19.71
C PRO A 55 3.32 6.85 19.27
N ASP A 56 3.42 7.37 18.05
CA ASP A 56 2.45 8.32 17.48
C ASP A 56 1.07 7.71 17.27
N TYR A 57 0.94 6.38 17.25
CA TYR A 57 -0.31 5.67 16.97
C TYR A 57 -0.81 4.81 18.13
N GLN A 58 -0.07 4.74 19.24
CA GLN A 58 -0.40 3.92 20.41
C GLN A 58 -1.72 4.30 21.10
N HIS A 59 -2.18 5.53 20.91
CA HIS A 59 -3.43 6.05 21.47
C HIS A 59 -4.68 5.62 20.68
N LEU A 60 -4.51 5.05 19.49
CA LEU A 60 -5.60 4.58 18.65
C LEU A 60 -6.05 3.18 19.08
N THR A 61 -7.30 2.85 18.83
CA THR A 61 -7.75 1.45 18.83
C THR A 61 -7.16 0.70 17.65
N VAL A 62 -7.04 -0.62 17.77
CA VAL A 62 -6.61 -1.49 16.67
C VAL A 62 -7.51 -1.33 15.44
N THR A 63 -8.82 -1.11 15.64
CA THR A 63 -9.77 -0.84 14.56
C THR A 63 -9.44 0.45 13.83
N GLU A 64 -9.25 1.57 14.55
CA GLU A 64 -8.87 2.85 13.95
C GLU A 64 -7.51 2.76 13.24
N LEU A 65 -6.57 1.98 13.79
CA LEU A 65 -5.27 1.76 13.18
C LEU A 65 -5.40 1.01 11.85
N VAL A 66 -6.20 -0.06 11.81
CA VAL A 66 -6.49 -0.82 10.59
C VAL A 66 -7.18 0.06 9.54
N GLU A 67 -8.15 0.86 9.93
CA GLU A 67 -8.82 1.80 9.02
C GLU A 67 -7.82 2.78 8.41
N ARG A 68 -6.90 3.33 9.20
CA ARG A 68 -5.83 4.21 8.69
C ARG A 68 -4.90 3.49 7.74
N ILE A 69 -4.48 2.26 8.06
CA ILE A 69 -3.66 1.43 7.15
C ILE A 69 -4.37 1.25 5.81
N GLU A 70 -5.65 0.90 5.82
CA GLU A 70 -6.43 0.66 4.61
C GLU A 70 -6.61 1.93 3.79
N VAL A 71 -6.89 3.07 4.43
CA VAL A 71 -6.96 4.37 3.77
C VAL A 71 -5.62 4.74 3.14
N THR A 72 -4.52 4.60 3.87
CA THR A 72 -3.17 4.89 3.35
C THR A 72 -2.81 3.98 2.18
N ALA A 73 -3.08 2.67 2.29
CA ALA A 73 -2.82 1.73 1.20
C ALA A 73 -3.64 2.06 -0.05
N ASN A 74 -4.92 2.40 0.10
CA ASN A 74 -5.76 2.81 -1.01
C ASN A 74 -5.24 4.10 -1.67
N GLN A 75 -4.81 5.09 -0.87
CA GLN A 75 -4.20 6.32 -1.38
C GLN A 75 -2.90 6.04 -2.17
N MET A 76 -2.08 5.09 -1.70
CA MET A 76 -0.86 4.68 -2.41
C MET A 76 -1.18 4.05 -3.78
N VAL A 77 -2.20 3.18 -3.84
CA VAL A 77 -2.63 2.56 -5.10
C VAL A 77 -3.15 3.60 -6.07
N VAL A 78 -4.07 4.47 -5.63
CA VAL A 78 -4.62 5.56 -6.46
C VAL A 78 -3.52 6.49 -6.97
N PHE A 79 -2.56 6.83 -6.10
CA PHE A 79 -1.41 7.64 -6.50
C PHE A 79 -0.54 6.93 -7.54
N GLY A 80 -0.29 5.64 -7.37
CA GLY A 80 0.47 4.82 -8.33
C GLY A 80 -0.21 4.78 -9.71
N GLU A 81 -1.53 4.57 -9.74
CA GLU A 81 -2.32 4.59 -10.97
C GLU A 81 -2.22 5.94 -11.69
N LEU A 82 -2.40 7.04 -10.95
CA LEU A 82 -2.28 8.39 -11.50
C LEU A 82 -0.89 8.65 -12.11
N MET A 83 0.17 8.21 -11.44
CA MET A 83 1.53 8.36 -11.94
C MET A 83 1.80 7.52 -13.18
N LEU A 84 1.24 6.31 -13.26
CA LEU A 84 1.34 5.45 -14.45
C LEU A 84 0.58 6.04 -15.64
N GLU A 85 -0.59 6.62 -15.41
CA GLU A 85 -1.36 7.33 -16.44
C GLU A 85 -0.59 8.56 -16.96
N ALA A 86 -0.02 9.36 -16.07
CA ALA A 86 0.79 10.52 -16.45
C ALA A 86 2.05 10.11 -17.24
N ALA A 87 2.72 9.04 -16.81
CA ALA A 87 3.87 8.50 -17.53
C ALA A 87 3.48 7.95 -18.91
N HIS A 88 2.35 7.26 -19.02
CA HIS A 88 1.80 6.80 -20.30
C HIS A 88 1.53 7.98 -21.23
N ALA A 89 0.84 9.01 -20.75
CA ALA A 89 0.53 10.20 -21.53
C ALA A 89 1.81 10.89 -22.06
N GLY A 90 2.82 11.07 -21.22
CA GLY A 90 4.10 11.66 -21.63
C GLY A 90 4.86 10.79 -22.65
N LEU A 91 4.79 9.46 -22.54
CA LEU A 91 5.39 8.55 -23.51
C LEU A 91 4.67 8.58 -24.86
N VAL A 92 3.33 8.68 -24.87
CA VAL A 92 2.53 8.82 -26.09
C VAL A 92 2.84 10.14 -26.79
N GLU A 93 2.92 11.25 -26.04
CA GLU A 93 3.28 12.57 -26.58
C GLU A 93 4.66 12.53 -27.25
N ALA A 94 5.67 12.01 -26.55
CA ALA A 94 7.02 11.86 -27.11
C ALA A 94 7.08 10.95 -28.35
N ALA A 95 6.31 9.84 -28.36
CA ALA A 95 6.29 8.91 -29.49
C ALA A 95 5.67 9.54 -30.74
N CYS A 96 4.62 10.36 -30.57
CA CYS A 96 3.98 11.09 -31.67
C CYS A 96 4.87 12.20 -32.25
N ASP A 97 5.68 12.87 -31.41
CA ASP A 97 6.55 13.98 -31.83
C ASP A 97 7.85 13.53 -32.52
N ASP A 98 8.40 12.36 -32.15
CA ASP A 98 9.69 11.86 -32.66
C ASP A 98 9.59 10.85 -33.84
N GLU A 99 8.42 10.72 -34.49
CA GLU A 99 8.17 9.70 -35.54
C GLU A 99 8.55 8.26 -35.10
N LEU A 100 8.43 7.95 -33.81
CA LEU A 100 8.62 6.59 -33.31
C LEU A 100 7.46 5.74 -33.87
N ASP A 101 7.78 4.83 -34.80
CA ASP A 101 6.87 3.90 -35.47
C ASP A 101 6.36 2.80 -34.51
N SER A 102 5.72 3.25 -33.43
CA SER A 102 5.30 2.47 -32.29
C SER A 102 3.94 2.98 -31.86
N ASP A 103 2.93 2.13 -31.95
CA ASP A 103 1.57 2.41 -31.47
C ASP A 103 1.54 2.43 -29.93
N ALA A 104 2.16 3.47 -29.34
CA ALA A 104 2.30 3.65 -27.90
C ALA A 104 0.95 3.76 -27.18
N SER A 105 -0.12 4.09 -27.92
CA SER A 105 -1.50 4.10 -27.43
C SER A 105 -2.00 2.72 -26.98
N THR A 106 -1.35 1.64 -27.45
CA THR A 106 -1.66 0.26 -27.07
C THR A 106 -0.89 -0.23 -25.83
N TRP A 107 0.02 0.58 -25.28
CA TRP A 107 0.81 0.19 -24.12
C TRP A 107 -0.03 0.17 -22.84
N HIS A 108 -0.43 -1.01 -22.40
CA HIS A 108 -1.07 -1.19 -21.10
C HIS A 108 -0.07 -1.16 -19.95
N LEU A 109 0.50 0.02 -19.68
CA LEU A 109 1.48 0.23 -18.60
C LEU A 109 0.96 -0.15 -17.20
N PRO A 110 -0.32 0.06 -16.84
CA PRO A 110 -0.86 -0.45 -15.58
C PRO A 110 -0.75 -1.97 -15.47
N SER A 111 -1.17 -2.72 -16.49
CA SER A 111 -1.09 -4.18 -16.52
C SER A 111 0.35 -4.69 -16.50
N LEU A 112 1.28 -3.97 -17.13
CA LEU A 112 2.70 -4.28 -17.09
C LEU A 112 3.27 -4.07 -15.69
N ALA A 113 2.93 -2.96 -15.03
CA ALA A 113 3.35 -2.67 -13.67
C ALA A 113 2.84 -3.75 -12.70
N GLU A 114 1.58 -4.16 -12.81
CA GLU A 114 1.02 -5.24 -11.99
C GLU A 114 1.73 -6.60 -12.19
N ALA A 115 2.23 -6.89 -13.39
CA ALA A 115 2.95 -8.14 -13.66
C ALA A 115 4.36 -8.20 -13.06
N HIS A 116 4.92 -7.05 -12.65
CA HIS A 116 6.28 -6.92 -12.14
C HIS A 116 6.37 -6.54 -10.65
N ILE A 117 5.22 -6.34 -10.00
CA ILE A 117 5.10 -6.14 -8.54
C ILE A 117 4.89 -7.49 -7.89
#